data_AF-A0A6A5Z5X4-F1
#
_entry.id   AF-A0A6A5Z5X4-F1
#
_cell.length_a   1.000
_cell.length_b   1.000
_cell.length_c   1.000
_cell.angle_alpha   90.00
_cell.angle_beta   90.00
_cell.angle_gamma   90.00
#
_symmetry.space_group_name_H-M   'P 1'
#
loop_
_entity.id
_entity.type
_entity.pdbx_description
1 polymer ?
#
loop_
_entity_poly.entity_id
_entity_poly.type
_entity_poly.pdbx_seq_one_letter_code
_entity_poly.pdbx_strand_id
1 'polypeptide(L)'
;MSTNAPLTPIEDPEPTAPAIDYSPATITYDEHFENHLMKAILYPNDTPPVQHSLSSPPHIDPTTLPIPLNSALRTHASIIPGVYLTHENGYHTGGPGPSPATVNEFASRFIAEHGITDAGELERLVEEEIKKRLDIVMERMREREEAVMKNEGISRKVSELEVQRRAEERVLERVREERGRRRG
;
A
#
# COMPACT_ATOMS: atom_id res chain seq x y z
N MET A 1 -32.43 -34.67 -51.82
CA MET A 1 -31.25 -35.16 -51.08
C MET A 1 -30.65 -33.95 -50.39
N SER A 2 -30.96 -33.76 -49.11
CA SER A 2 -30.54 -32.59 -48.33
C SER A 2 -29.48 -33.03 -47.33
N THR A 3 -28.25 -32.55 -47.53
CA THR A 3 -27.10 -32.79 -46.67
C THR A 3 -27.09 -31.74 -45.56
N ASN A 4 -27.55 -32.11 -44.36
CA ASN A 4 -27.31 -31.35 -43.13
C ASN A 4 -25.91 -31.70 -42.61
N ALA A 5 -24.96 -30.75 -42.69
CA ALA A 5 -23.73 -30.77 -41.91
C ALA A 5 -23.93 -29.96 -40.62
N PRO A 6 -23.34 -30.36 -39.48
CA PRO A 6 -23.63 -29.77 -38.18
C PRO A 6 -22.93 -28.42 -37.99
N LEU A 7 -23.60 -27.52 -37.29
CA LEU A 7 -23.04 -26.28 -36.75
C LEU A 7 -22.03 -26.65 -35.65
N THR A 8 -20.74 -26.48 -35.90
CA THR A 8 -19.73 -26.42 -34.83
C THR A 8 -19.90 -25.11 -34.08
N PRO A 9 -20.09 -25.11 -32.75
CA PRO A 9 -20.02 -23.89 -31.96
C PRO A 9 -18.64 -23.26 -32.14
N ILE A 10 -18.60 -22.00 -32.57
CA ILE A 10 -17.40 -21.18 -32.49
C ILE A 10 -17.16 -20.97 -31.00
N GLU A 11 -16.17 -21.66 -30.44
CA GLU A 11 -15.57 -21.27 -29.16
C GLU A 11 -15.00 -19.87 -29.36
N ASP A 12 -15.65 -18.86 -28.80
CA ASP A 12 -15.03 -17.55 -28.66
C ASP A 12 -13.73 -17.75 -27.87
N PRO A 13 -12.56 -17.37 -28.42
CA PRO A 13 -11.32 -17.47 -27.66
C PRO A 13 -11.45 -16.55 -26.45
N GLU A 14 -11.40 -17.14 -25.25
CA GLU A 14 -11.30 -16.38 -24.01
C GLU A 14 -10.21 -15.32 -24.19
N PRO A 15 -10.52 -14.02 -24.04
CA PRO A 15 -9.49 -13.00 -24.17
C PRO A 15 -8.45 -13.24 -23.07
N THR A 16 -7.30 -13.77 -23.46
CA THR A 16 -6.08 -13.94 -22.66
C THR A 16 -5.45 -12.56 -22.43
N ALA A 17 -6.22 -11.61 -21.88
CA ALA A 17 -5.63 -10.42 -21.31
C ALA A 17 -4.85 -10.89 -20.07
N PRO A 18 -3.60 -10.44 -19.86
CA PRO A 18 -2.89 -10.75 -18.63
C PRO A 18 -3.75 -10.26 -17.46
N ALA A 19 -4.09 -11.18 -16.55
CA ALA A 19 -4.80 -10.83 -15.34
C ALA A 19 -3.96 -9.79 -14.60
N ILE A 20 -4.48 -8.58 -14.53
CA ILE A 20 -3.80 -7.47 -13.87
C ILE A 20 -3.74 -7.78 -12.38
N ASP A 21 -2.54 -7.87 -11.84
CA ASP A 21 -2.31 -8.13 -10.42
C ASP A 21 -2.26 -6.81 -9.63
N TYR A 22 -3.28 -6.58 -8.80
CA TYR A 22 -3.40 -5.45 -7.89
C TYR A 22 -2.79 -5.73 -6.50
N SER A 23 -2.17 -6.89 -6.31
CA SER A 23 -1.55 -7.28 -5.04
C SER A 23 -0.56 -6.22 -4.55
N PRO A 24 -0.57 -5.86 -3.25
CA PRO A 24 0.41 -4.94 -2.66
C PRO A 24 1.87 -5.35 -2.90
N ALA A 25 2.13 -6.64 -3.14
CA ALA A 25 3.48 -7.14 -3.41
C ALA A 25 4.05 -6.74 -4.78
N THR A 26 3.21 -6.38 -5.75
CA THR A 26 3.64 -5.98 -7.11
C THR A 26 3.71 -4.47 -7.28
N ILE A 27 3.23 -3.71 -6.30
CA ILE A 27 3.15 -2.25 -6.33
C ILE A 27 4.50 -1.66 -5.92
N THR A 28 4.92 -0.61 -6.62
CA THR A 28 6.17 0.09 -6.29
C THR A 28 6.02 0.79 -4.95
N TYR A 29 7.08 0.71 -4.14
CA TYR A 29 7.11 1.40 -2.85
C TYR A 29 7.00 2.92 -3.01
N ASP A 30 6.05 3.52 -2.30
CA ASP A 30 5.86 4.97 -2.20
C ASP A 30 5.94 5.38 -0.73
N GLU A 31 7.01 6.10 -0.36
CA GLU A 31 7.24 6.54 1.02
C GLU A 31 6.12 7.44 1.56
N HIS A 32 5.58 8.32 0.71
CA HIS A 32 4.56 9.27 1.12
C HIS A 32 3.24 8.55 1.42
N PHE A 33 2.85 7.58 0.59
CA PHE A 33 1.70 6.73 0.84
C PHE A 33 1.86 5.96 2.16
N GLU A 34 2.99 5.29 2.36
CA GLU A 34 3.26 4.49 3.55
C GLU A 34 3.29 5.34 4.83
N ASN A 35 3.88 6.53 4.78
CA ASN A 35 3.88 7.47 5.91
C ASN A 35 2.47 8.01 6.21
N HIS A 36 1.64 8.19 5.18
CA HIS A 36 0.24 8.58 5.37
C HIS A 36 -0.58 7.43 5.98
N LEU A 37 -0.37 6.19 5.51
CA LEU A 37 -1.00 4.99 6.06
C LEU A 37 -0.63 4.76 7.52
N MET A 38 0.65 4.89 7.85
CA MET A 38 1.16 4.83 9.22
C MET A 38 0.44 5.83 10.12
N LYS A 39 0.34 7.10 9.70
CA LYS A 39 -0.36 8.13 10.47
C LYS A 39 -1.85 7.82 10.64
N ALA A 40 -2.51 7.34 9.59
CA ALA A 40 -3.92 6.96 9.63
C ALA A 40 -4.19 5.81 10.61
N ILE A 41 -3.27 4.85 10.72
CA ILE A 41 -3.37 3.71 11.62
C ILE A 41 -3.09 4.12 13.08
N LEU A 42 -2.01 4.87 13.31
CA LEU A 42 -1.59 5.24 14.67
C LEU A 42 -2.45 6.35 15.29
N TYR A 43 -2.92 7.27 14.45
CA TYR A 43 -3.68 8.45 14.85
C TYR A 43 -4.93 8.58 13.97
N PRO A 44 -5.91 7.66 14.14
CA PRO A 44 -7.14 7.70 13.35
C PRO A 44 -7.88 9.01 13.60
N ASN A 45 -8.27 9.69 12.52
CA ASN A 45 -9.12 10.86 12.61
C ASN A 45 -10.58 10.40 12.66
N ASP A 46 -11.33 10.89 13.66
CA ASP A 46 -12.76 10.55 13.83
C ASP A 46 -13.67 11.19 12.77
N THR A 47 -13.12 11.99 11.86
CA THR A 47 -13.91 12.67 10.83
C THR A 47 -13.98 11.81 9.57
N PRO A 48 -15.13 11.20 9.26
CA PRO A 48 -15.27 10.44 8.02
C PRO A 48 -15.13 11.41 6.82
N PRO A 49 -14.41 11.02 5.76
CA PRO A 49 -14.42 11.77 4.51
C PRO A 49 -15.85 11.84 3.97
N VAL A 50 -16.18 12.94 3.29
CA VAL A 50 -17.48 13.11 2.63
C VAL A 50 -17.64 12.00 1.60
N GLN A 51 -18.47 11.02 1.91
CA GLN A 51 -18.68 9.84 1.07
C GLN A 51 -19.56 10.21 -0.12
N HIS A 52 -18.99 10.21 -1.31
CA HIS A 52 -19.76 10.19 -2.54
C HIS A 52 -19.93 8.72 -2.95
N SER A 53 -21.13 8.17 -2.77
CA SER A 53 -21.44 6.82 -3.24
C SER A 53 -21.32 6.79 -4.77
N LEU A 54 -20.30 6.10 -5.29
CA LEU A 54 -20.20 5.82 -6.72
C LEU A 54 -21.20 4.71 -7.06
N SER A 55 -21.97 4.89 -8.14
CA SER A 55 -22.95 3.88 -8.60
C SER A 55 -22.29 2.62 -9.17
N SER A 56 -20.99 2.66 -9.45
CA SER A 56 -20.19 1.57 -10.01
C SER A 56 -18.81 1.59 -9.36
N PRO A 57 -18.14 0.42 -9.20
CA PRO A 57 -16.75 0.38 -8.79
C PRO A 57 -15.88 1.24 -9.72
N PRO A 58 -14.93 2.03 -9.17
CA PRO A 58 -14.05 2.84 -9.99
C PRO A 58 -13.08 1.96 -10.78
N HIS A 59 -12.90 2.26 -12.07
CA HIS A 59 -11.81 1.68 -12.84
C HIS A 59 -10.49 2.30 -12.38
N ILE A 60 -9.53 1.46 -11.98
CA ILE A 60 -8.21 1.88 -11.48
C ILE A 60 -7.14 1.35 -12.41
N ASP A 61 -6.31 2.26 -12.92
CA ASP A 61 -5.13 1.89 -13.70
C ASP A 61 -4.02 1.39 -12.74
N PRO A 62 -3.49 0.17 -12.92
CA PRO A 62 -2.43 -0.39 -12.09
C PRO A 62 -1.16 0.45 -12.03
N THR A 63 -0.87 1.21 -13.10
CA THR A 63 0.31 2.07 -13.18
C THR A 63 0.22 3.29 -12.25
N THR A 64 -0.98 3.59 -11.74
CA THR A 64 -1.25 4.71 -10.84
C THR A 64 -1.28 4.31 -9.36
N LEU A 65 -0.99 3.04 -9.05
CA LEU A 65 -0.93 2.54 -7.68
C LEU A 65 0.38 2.98 -6.99
N PRO A 66 0.37 3.22 -5.66
CA PRO A 66 -0.80 3.17 -4.77
C PRO A 66 -1.68 4.42 -4.87
N ILE A 67 -3.00 4.24 -4.78
CA ILE A 67 -3.95 5.36 -4.75
C ILE A 67 -3.81 6.11 -3.41
N PRO A 68 -3.73 7.44 -3.37
CA PRO A 68 -3.66 8.19 -2.11
C PRO A 68 -4.85 7.92 -1.17
N LEU A 69 -4.64 7.90 0.15
CA LEU A 69 -5.69 7.63 1.15
C LEU A 69 -6.80 8.69 1.20
N ASN A 70 -6.51 9.92 0.79
CA ASN A 70 -7.46 11.02 0.69
C ASN A 70 -8.17 11.10 -0.68
N SER A 71 -7.97 10.10 -1.55
CA SER A 71 -8.61 10.08 -2.86
C SER A 71 -10.12 9.90 -2.74
N ALA A 72 -10.88 10.65 -3.53
CA ALA A 72 -12.34 10.51 -3.63
C ALA A 72 -12.80 9.15 -4.17
N LEU A 73 -11.88 8.35 -4.74
CA LEU A 73 -12.16 6.98 -5.18
C LEU A 73 -12.32 6.00 -4.01
N ARG A 74 -11.87 6.37 -2.80
CA ARG A 74 -11.93 5.53 -1.60
C ARG A 74 -13.23 5.78 -0.86
N THR A 75 -14.21 4.92 -1.11
CA THR A 75 -15.59 5.07 -0.61
C THR A 75 -16.00 3.95 0.35
N HIS A 76 -15.30 2.82 0.33
CA HIS A 76 -15.63 1.65 1.14
C HIS A 76 -14.87 1.67 2.47
N ALA A 77 -15.55 1.39 3.58
CA ALA A 77 -14.87 1.32 4.88
C ALA A 77 -13.95 0.09 4.93
N SER A 78 -12.75 0.25 5.52
CA SER A 78 -11.90 -0.88 5.89
C SER A 78 -12.11 -1.26 7.35
N ILE A 79 -11.54 -2.40 7.76
CA ILE A 79 -11.49 -2.83 9.17
C ILE A 79 -10.68 -1.83 10.01
N ILE A 80 -9.73 -1.12 9.41
CA ILE A 80 -8.93 -0.09 10.08
C ILE A 80 -9.75 1.22 10.09
N PRO A 81 -10.09 1.76 11.27
CA PRO A 81 -10.81 3.02 11.37
C PRO A 81 -10.10 4.16 10.63
N GLY A 82 -10.86 4.98 9.90
CA GLY A 82 -10.33 6.11 9.14
C GLY A 82 -9.62 5.74 7.84
N VAL A 83 -9.43 4.45 7.53
CA VAL A 83 -8.88 3.99 6.25
C VAL A 83 -10.01 3.48 5.36
N TYR A 84 -10.09 4.04 4.16
CA TYR A 84 -11.09 3.69 3.16
C TYR A 84 -10.45 2.98 1.96
N LEU A 85 -11.17 2.01 1.42
CA LEU A 85 -10.82 1.22 0.26
C LEU A 85 -11.54 1.74 -0.98
N THR A 86 -10.94 1.46 -2.14
CA THR A 86 -11.55 1.77 -3.43
C THR A 86 -12.65 0.78 -3.84
N HIS A 87 -12.62 -0.41 -3.26
CA HIS A 87 -13.53 -1.53 -3.52
C HIS A 87 -13.87 -2.19 -2.19
N GLU A 88 -15.04 -2.80 -2.07
CA GLU A 88 -15.56 -3.38 -0.82
C GLU A 88 -14.59 -4.37 -0.16
N ASN A 89 -14.02 -5.28 -0.94
CA ASN A 89 -13.01 -6.24 -0.48
C ASN A 89 -11.63 -5.96 -1.08
N GLY A 90 -11.36 -4.69 -1.40
CA GLY A 90 -10.16 -4.25 -2.13
C GLY A 90 -8.86 -4.26 -1.32
N TYR A 91 -7.74 -4.08 -2.01
CA TYR A 91 -6.47 -3.83 -1.33
C TYR A 91 -6.38 -2.41 -0.77
N HIS A 92 -5.64 -2.25 0.32
CA HIS A 92 -5.40 -0.94 0.94
C HIS A 92 -4.63 0.02 0.03
N THR A 93 -3.81 -0.49 -0.88
CA THR A 93 -3.11 0.26 -1.94
C THR A 93 -4.03 0.74 -3.06
N GLY A 94 -5.25 0.19 -3.16
CA GLY A 94 -6.22 0.46 -4.21
C GLY A 94 -6.41 -0.73 -5.16
N GLY A 95 -7.52 -0.72 -5.89
CA GLY A 95 -7.90 -1.81 -6.80
C GLY A 95 -8.83 -2.85 -6.17
N PRO A 96 -9.27 -3.83 -6.97
CA PRO A 96 -10.02 -4.99 -6.49
C PRO A 96 -9.16 -5.87 -5.57
N GLY A 97 -9.83 -6.67 -4.76
CA GLY A 97 -9.18 -7.61 -3.84
C GLY A 97 -8.68 -8.88 -4.51
N PRO A 98 -8.25 -9.87 -3.71
CA PRO A 98 -7.90 -11.20 -4.23
C PRO A 98 -9.08 -11.83 -4.97
N SER A 99 -8.76 -12.65 -5.98
CA SER A 99 -9.77 -13.36 -6.76
C SER A 99 -10.62 -14.29 -5.86
N PRO A 100 -11.90 -14.56 -6.21
CA PRO A 100 -12.73 -15.48 -5.44
C PRO A 100 -12.10 -16.88 -5.25
N ALA A 101 -11.33 -17.35 -6.24
CA ALA A 101 -10.60 -18.61 -6.14
C ALA A 101 -9.53 -18.57 -5.03
N THR A 102 -8.74 -17.49 -4.98
CA THR A 102 -7.74 -17.26 -3.93
C THR A 102 -8.37 -17.15 -2.54
N VAL A 103 -9.52 -16.48 -2.44
CA VAL A 103 -10.28 -16.36 -1.19
C VAL A 103 -10.78 -17.73 -0.72
N ASN A 104 -11.33 -18.54 -1.63
CA ASN A 104 -11.81 -19.89 -1.30
C ASN A 104 -10.67 -20.83 -0.87
N GLU A 105 -9.51 -20.74 -1.53
CA GLU A 105 -8.32 -21.50 -1.15
C GLU A 105 -7.82 -21.10 0.24
N PHE A 106 -7.79 -19.80 0.53
CA PHE A 106 -7.44 -19.30 1.87
C PHE A 106 -8.42 -19.78 2.93
N ALA A 107 -9.74 -19.65 2.68
CA ALA A 107 -10.78 -20.08 3.60
C ALA A 107 -10.69 -21.59 3.90
N SER A 108 -10.49 -22.41 2.87
CA SER A 108 -10.34 -23.86 3.02
C SER A 108 -9.13 -24.24 3.87
N ARG A 109 -7.99 -23.55 3.66
CA ARG A 109 -6.78 -23.74 4.47
C ARG A 109 -6.98 -23.30 5.92
N PHE A 110 -7.62 -22.15 6.12
CA PHE A 110 -7.89 -21.61 7.45
C PHE A 110 -8.76 -22.56 8.28
N ILE A 111 -9.84 -23.09 7.68
CA ILE A 111 -10.72 -24.09 8.30
C ILE A 111 -9.94 -25.36 8.67
N ALA A 112 -9.11 -25.87 7.75
CA ALA A 112 -8.33 -27.08 7.98
C ALA A 112 -7.26 -26.92 9.06
N GLU A 113 -6.57 -25.77 9.09
CA GLU A 113 -5.51 -25.47 10.07
C GLU A 113 -6.06 -25.35 11.49
N HIS A 114 -7.25 -24.76 11.63
CA HIS A 114 -7.87 -24.50 12.93
C HIS A 114 -8.88 -25.58 13.34
N GLY A 115 -9.11 -26.59 12.48
CA GLY A 115 -10.02 -27.70 12.77
C GLY A 115 -11.48 -27.26 12.93
N ILE A 116 -11.90 -26.20 12.24
CA ILE A 116 -13.19 -25.54 12.45
C ILE A 116 -14.32 -26.43 11.96
N THR A 117 -15.31 -26.64 12.83
CA THR A 117 -16.48 -27.48 12.51
C THR A 117 -17.82 -26.74 12.57
N ASP A 118 -17.87 -25.62 13.27
CA ASP A 118 -19.09 -24.82 13.48
C ASP A 118 -18.94 -23.37 12.98
N ALA A 119 -20.06 -22.77 12.59
CA ALA A 119 -20.10 -21.38 12.12
C ALA A 119 -19.78 -20.38 13.24
N GLY A 120 -20.20 -20.65 14.48
CA GLY A 120 -19.89 -19.77 15.62
C GLY A 120 -18.42 -19.84 16.03
N GLU A 121 -17.78 -21.00 15.86
CA GLU A 121 -16.34 -21.15 16.05
C GLU A 121 -15.54 -20.36 15.00
N LEU A 122 -15.98 -20.41 13.74
CA LEU A 122 -15.37 -19.65 12.66
C LEU A 122 -15.37 -18.14 12.94
N GLU A 123 -16.51 -17.57 13.32
CA GLU A 123 -16.63 -16.13 13.58
C GLU A 123 -15.68 -15.67 14.69
N ARG A 124 -15.62 -16.43 15.79
CA ARG A 124 -14.74 -16.11 16.92
C ARG A 124 -13.26 -16.17 16.56
N LEU A 125 -12.84 -17.21 15.83
CA LEU A 125 -11.44 -17.37 15.41
C LEU A 125 -11.03 -16.31 14.38
N VAL A 126 -11.94 -15.96 13.47
CA VAL A 126 -11.71 -14.87 12.52
C VAL A 126 -11.54 -13.54 13.24
N GLU A 127 -12.40 -13.22 14.21
CA GLU A 127 -12.28 -12.00 15.01
C GLU A 127 -10.97 -11.96 15.82
N GLU A 128 -10.58 -13.06 16.44
CA GLU A 128 -9.33 -13.17 17.19
C GLU A 128 -8.10 -12.97 16.29
N GLU A 129 -8.07 -13.62 15.12
CA GLU A 129 -6.98 -13.49 14.17
C GLU A 129 -6.93 -12.08 13.57
N ILE A 130 -8.08 -11.46 13.24
CA ILE A 130 -8.14 -10.05 12.80
C ILE A 130 -7.51 -9.15 13.87
N LYS A 131 -7.90 -9.31 15.13
CA LYS A 131 -7.36 -8.51 16.24
C LYS A 131 -5.84 -8.67 16.35
N LYS A 132 -5.35 -9.91 16.34
CA LYS A 132 -3.90 -10.21 16.37
C LYS A 132 -3.16 -9.59 15.19
N ARG A 133 -3.73 -9.61 13.98
CA ARG A 133 -3.15 -8.98 12.80
C ARG A 133 -3.14 -7.46 12.91
N LEU A 134 -4.19 -6.86 13.45
CA LEU A 134 -4.23 -5.42 13.73
C LEU A 134 -3.16 -5.02 14.74
N ASP A 135 -2.96 -5.79 15.81
CA ASP A 135 -1.92 -5.52 16.80
C ASP A 135 -0.51 -5.53 16.17
N ILE A 136 -0.22 -6.54 15.32
CA ILE A 136 1.03 -6.62 14.55
C ILE A 136 1.20 -5.40 13.62
N VAL A 137 0.13 -4.98 12.95
CA VAL A 137 0.15 -3.80 12.08
C VAL A 137 0.46 -2.55 12.90
N MET A 138 -0.17 -2.35 14.05
CA MET A 138 0.12 -1.21 14.92
C MET A 138 1.58 -1.19 15.39
N GLU A 139 2.12 -2.34 15.81
CA GLU A 139 3.52 -2.45 16.23
C GLU A 139 4.46 -2.04 15.11
N ARG A 140 4.27 -2.59 13.90
CA ARG A 140 5.07 -2.24 12.71
C ARG A 140 4.97 -0.76 12.35
N MET A 141 3.80 -0.15 12.51
CA MET A 141 3.64 1.28 12.24
C MET A 141 4.38 2.15 13.26
N ARG A 142 4.47 1.73 14.53
CA ARG A 142 5.29 2.43 15.54
C ARG A 142 6.78 2.31 15.23
N GLU A 143 7.26 1.10 14.90
CA GLU A 143 8.65 0.90 14.48
C GLU A 143 9.00 1.76 13.26
N ARG A 144 8.05 1.87 12.32
CA ARG A 144 8.19 2.76 11.15
C ARG A 144 8.28 4.23 11.57
N GLU A 145 7.41 4.70 12.48
CA GLU A 145 7.43 6.07 12.97
C GLU A 145 8.78 6.43 13.60
N GLU A 146 9.32 5.54 14.44
CA GLU A 146 10.65 5.69 15.03
C GLU A 146 11.75 5.74 13.95
N ALA A 147 11.67 4.87 12.94
CA ALA A 147 12.61 4.85 11.83
C ALA A 147 12.57 6.16 11.02
N VAL A 148 11.38 6.69 10.74
CA VAL A 148 11.18 7.97 10.04
C VAL A 148 11.79 9.11 10.85
N MET A 149 11.50 9.20 12.15
CA MET A 149 12.08 10.23 13.04
C MET A 149 13.62 10.16 13.08
N LYS A 150 14.17 8.94 13.15
CA LYS A 150 15.62 8.73 13.14
C LYS A 150 16.24 9.17 11.80
N ASN A 151 15.61 8.83 10.69
CA ASN A 151 16.06 9.22 9.35
C ASN A 151 16.04 10.74 9.18
N GLU A 152 15.00 11.43 9.65
CA GLU A 152 14.97 12.90 9.66
C GLU A 152 16.13 13.48 10.47
N GLY A 153 16.41 12.92 11.66
CA GLY A 153 17.53 13.35 12.49
C GLY A 153 18.88 13.16 11.81
N ILE A 154 19.07 12.07 11.07
CA ILE A 154 20.26 11.81 10.27
C ILE A 154 20.37 12.80 9.11
N SER A 155 19.30 13.02 8.35
CA SER A 155 19.29 13.96 7.22
C SER A 155 19.65 15.39 7.65
N ARG A 156 19.17 15.82 8.81
CA ARG A 156 19.56 17.13 9.38
C ARG A 156 21.06 17.19 9.68
N LYS A 157 21.62 16.15 10.30
CA LYS A 157 23.07 16.07 10.59
C LYS A 157 23.92 16.05 9.33
N VAL A 158 23.50 15.30 8.31
CA VAL A 158 24.18 15.27 7.00
C VAL A 158 24.19 16.67 6.39
N SER A 159 23.05 17.36 6.39
CA SER A 159 22.95 18.74 5.88
C SER A 159 23.86 19.70 6.65
N GLU A 160 23.92 19.60 7.98
CA GLU A 160 24.81 20.43 8.80
C GLU A 160 26.29 20.18 8.46
N LEU A 161 26.70 18.91 8.37
CA LEU A 161 28.07 18.53 8.00
C LEU A 161 28.44 19.01 6.58
N GLU A 162 27.50 18.97 5.64
CA GLU A 162 27.71 19.52 4.30
C GLU A 162 27.94 21.04 4.33
N VAL A 163 27.21 21.77 5.17
CA VAL A 163 27.41 23.22 5.35
C VAL A 163 28.78 23.50 5.97
N GLN A 164 29.16 22.74 7.01
CA GLN A 164 30.49 22.84 7.64
C GLN A 164 31.61 22.58 6.62
N ARG A 165 31.51 21.49 5.87
CA ARG A 165 32.47 21.14 4.81
C ARG A 165 32.60 22.24 3.75
N ARG A 166 31.48 22.78 3.26
CA ARG A 166 31.49 23.89 2.29
C ARG A 166 32.15 25.15 2.87
N ALA A 167 32.00 25.41 4.17
CA ALA A 167 32.68 26.52 4.82
C ALA A 167 34.20 26.29 4.92
N GLU A 168 34.63 25.08 5.28
CA GLU A 168 36.04 24.69 5.31
C GLU A 168 36.70 24.79 3.93
N GLU A 169 36.03 24.31 2.88
CA GLU A 169 36.51 24.40 1.50
C GLU A 169 36.73 25.86 1.07
N ARG A 170 35.81 26.77 1.39
CA ARG A 170 35.96 28.22 1.12
C ARG A 170 37.11 28.85 1.89
N VAL A 171 37.33 28.45 3.15
CA VAL A 171 38.44 28.96 3.95
C VAL A 171 39.77 28.48 3.36
N LEU A 172 39.87 27.21 2.99
CA LEU A 172 41.06 26.65 2.35
C LEU A 172 41.38 27.32 1.01
N GLU A 173 40.36 27.60 0.20
CA GLU A 173 40.51 28.33 -1.06
C GLU A 173 41.06 29.75 -0.83
N ARG A 174 40.47 30.52 0.09
CA ARG A 174 40.97 31.86 0.46
C ARG A 174 42.41 31.83 0.96
N VAL A 175 42.75 30.88 1.83
CA VAL A 175 44.12 30.72 2.33
C VAL A 175 45.11 30.39 1.21
N ARG A 176 44.70 29.58 0.22
CA ARG A 176 45.52 29.27 -0.95
C ARG A 176 45.73 30.51 -1.83
N GLU A 177 44.69 31.29 -2.09
CA GLU A 177 44.78 32.55 -2.85
C GLU A 177 45.70 33.56 -2.16
N GLU A 178 45.57 33.75 -0.85
CA GLU A 178 46.43 34.66 -0.08
C GLU A 178 47.91 34.24 -0.12
N ARG A 179 48.19 32.93 0.00
CA ARG A 179 49.55 32.41 -0.14
C ARG A 179 50.12 32.62 -1.54
N GLY A 180 49.29 32.52 -2.58
CA GLY A 180 49.67 32.84 -3.96
C GLY A 180 50.04 34.31 -4.13
N ARG A 181 49.23 35.23 -3.58
CA ARG A 181 49.46 36.68 -3.65
C ARG A 181 50.71 37.15 -2.90
N ARG A 182 51.12 36.46 -1.83
CA ARG A 182 52.34 36.81 -1.07
C ARG A 182 53.64 36.31 -1.70
N ARG A 183 53.55 35.42 -2.69
CA ARG A 183 54.72 34.79 -3.35
C ARG A 183 55.02 35.35 -4.74
N GLY A 184 54.11 36.13 -5.32
CA GLY A 184 54.33 36.90 -6.54
C GLY A 184 54.58 38.36 -6.22
#